data_AF-A0A9X3NBV5-F1
#
_entry.id   AF-A0A9X3NBV5-F1
#
_cell.length_a   1.000
_cell.length_b   1.000
_cell.length_c   1.000
_cell.angle_alpha   90.00
_cell.angle_beta   90.00
_cell.angle_gamma   90.00
#
_symmetry.space_group_name_H-M   'P 1'
#
loop_
_entity.id
_entity.type
_entity.pdbx_description
1 polymer ?
#
loop_
_entity_poly.entity_id
_entity_poly.type
_entity_poly.pdbx_seq_one_letter_code
_entity_poly.pdbx_strand_id
1 'polypeptide(L)'
;MLDTAPVVVHDAQERSPLTAVDSARPAVYTRAVPAEQGGTWRQYWLYYRYQDQDRGIVRSGRHEGDWELVQYRVEDQRIVEAVYAQHSGQERCGGEEIELRDGRPVVYASHGSHASYFHAGIRDRLWPDPNDESDGRGLATFAPVVEITRTSPAWMTKATPWGDSRASRFVPIEQDSPPGPAFQPTRWNPETFAANARDCQADCDTVGECDTPEKALTVTGIGVLLGAALLTLRRARRRRPPGDATA
;
A
#
# COMPACT_ATOMS: atom_id res chain seq x y z
N MET A 1 -5.74 25.90 -10.20
CA MET A 1 -5.18 25.46 -8.91
C MET A 1 -4.96 23.94 -8.82
N LEU A 2 -5.02 23.16 -9.92
CA LEU A 2 -4.89 21.70 -9.87
C LEU A 2 -3.64 21.16 -10.62
N ASP A 3 -2.71 22.04 -10.99
CA ASP A 3 -1.39 21.65 -11.53
C ASP A 3 -0.33 21.56 -10.42
N THR A 4 -0.78 21.43 -9.17
CA THR A 4 0.06 21.38 -7.98
C THR A 4 0.07 19.97 -7.44
N ALA A 5 1.27 19.39 -7.27
CA ALA A 5 1.45 18.10 -6.61
C ALA A 5 0.74 18.05 -5.24
N PRO A 6 0.27 16.86 -4.83
CA PRO A 6 -0.18 16.64 -3.46
C PRO A 6 0.93 16.93 -2.45
N VAL A 7 0.53 17.24 -1.23
CA VAL A 7 1.42 17.30 -0.07
C VAL A 7 1.50 15.91 0.51
N VAL A 8 2.71 15.35 0.57
CA VAL A 8 2.93 14.04 1.20
C VAL A 8 3.33 14.27 2.65
N VAL A 9 2.50 13.82 3.58
CA VAL A 9 2.75 13.90 5.02
C VAL A 9 3.22 12.52 5.48
N HIS A 10 4.42 12.47 6.03
CA HIS A 10 5.03 11.23 6.50
C HIS A 10 4.68 10.96 7.98
N ASP A 11 4.78 9.70 8.37
CA ASP A 11 4.83 9.31 9.78
C ASP A 11 6.05 9.92 10.49
N ALA A 12 5.93 10.21 11.79
CA ALA A 12 7.03 10.73 12.62
C ALA A 12 8.28 9.86 12.64
N GLN A 13 8.15 8.55 12.41
CA GLN A 13 9.25 7.59 12.41
C GLN A 13 9.84 7.34 11.02
N GLU A 14 9.34 8.00 9.98
CA GLU A 14 9.80 7.79 8.61
C GLU A 14 11.26 8.20 8.39
N ARG A 15 12.05 7.32 7.77
CA ARG A 15 13.50 7.48 7.56
C ARG A 15 13.89 7.63 6.09
N SER A 16 13.02 7.24 5.17
CA SER A 16 13.17 7.36 3.72
C SER A 16 12.01 8.19 3.15
N PRO A 17 11.96 9.50 3.41
CA PRO A 17 10.89 10.34 2.90
C PRO A 17 10.88 10.43 1.37
N LEU A 18 9.80 11.01 0.83
CA LEU A 18 9.61 11.20 -0.60
C LEU A 18 10.83 11.88 -1.24
N THR A 19 11.32 11.31 -2.34
CA THR A 19 12.53 11.77 -3.01
C THR A 19 12.43 11.63 -4.52
N ALA A 20 13.28 12.34 -5.25
CA ALA A 20 13.47 12.12 -6.66
C ALA A 20 14.26 10.82 -6.88
N VAL A 21 14.06 10.21 -8.04
CA VAL A 21 14.77 9.01 -8.49
C VAL A 21 16.30 9.17 -8.44
N ASP A 22 16.80 10.34 -8.83
CA ASP A 22 18.22 10.63 -9.06
C ASP A 22 18.83 11.63 -8.06
N SER A 23 18.06 12.06 -7.05
CA SER A 23 18.54 12.99 -6.04
C SER A 23 17.85 12.78 -4.69
N ALA A 24 18.45 13.27 -3.60
CA ALA A 24 17.83 13.27 -2.27
C ALA A 24 16.78 14.40 -2.08
N ARG A 25 16.53 15.22 -3.11
CA ARG A 25 15.48 16.24 -3.07
C ARG A 25 14.15 15.62 -3.48
N PRO A 26 13.01 16.07 -2.92
CA PRO A 26 11.71 15.55 -3.29
C PRO A 26 11.34 15.91 -4.73
N ALA A 27 10.62 15.01 -5.40
CA ALA A 27 9.92 15.24 -6.65
C ALA A 27 8.66 14.39 -6.69
N VAL A 28 7.63 14.86 -7.39
CA VAL A 28 6.45 14.08 -7.73
C VAL A 28 6.34 14.00 -9.24
N TYR A 29 6.04 12.82 -9.76
CA TYR A 29 6.02 12.57 -11.19
C TYR A 29 4.58 12.51 -11.69
N THR A 30 4.21 13.31 -12.69
CA THR A 30 2.80 13.48 -13.05
C THR A 30 2.51 13.27 -14.52
N ARG A 31 1.25 12.91 -14.80
CA ARG A 31 0.67 12.96 -16.14
C ARG A 31 -0.82 13.21 -16.06
N ALA A 32 -1.36 13.81 -17.11
CA ALA A 32 -2.79 14.00 -17.32
C ALA A 32 -3.33 13.01 -18.37
N VAL A 33 -4.50 12.42 -18.10
CA VAL A 33 -5.17 11.48 -19.00
C VAL A 33 -6.67 11.80 -19.04
N PRO A 34 -7.30 11.97 -20.20
CA PRO A 34 -8.75 12.13 -20.29
C PRO A 34 -9.46 10.96 -19.59
N ALA A 35 -10.47 11.27 -18.78
CA ALA A 35 -11.26 10.25 -18.12
C ALA A 35 -12.45 9.83 -19.00
N GLU A 36 -12.82 8.55 -18.98
CA GLU A 36 -13.90 7.99 -19.80
C GLU A 36 -15.26 8.58 -19.44
N GLN A 37 -15.46 8.92 -18.16
CA GLN A 37 -16.70 9.49 -17.63
C GLN A 37 -16.76 11.02 -17.71
N GLY A 38 -15.77 11.67 -18.34
CA GLY A 38 -15.63 13.12 -18.36
C GLY A 38 -14.56 13.62 -17.39
N GLY A 39 -14.03 14.81 -17.68
CA GLY A 39 -12.93 15.38 -16.92
C GLY A 39 -11.56 14.81 -17.29
N THR A 40 -10.63 14.83 -16.34
CA THR A 40 -9.25 14.38 -16.55
C THR A 40 -8.69 13.75 -15.28
N TRP A 41 -8.12 12.56 -15.41
CA TRP A 41 -7.27 11.98 -14.39
C TRP A 41 -5.93 12.73 -14.32
N ARG A 42 -5.61 13.26 -13.15
CA ARG A 42 -4.26 13.69 -12.76
C ARG A 42 -3.63 12.57 -11.95
N GLN A 43 -2.66 11.89 -12.55
CA GLN A 43 -1.96 10.78 -11.94
C GLN A 43 -0.61 11.26 -11.42
N TYR A 44 -0.28 10.93 -10.17
CA TYR A 44 0.95 11.31 -9.48
C TYR A 44 1.66 10.07 -8.93
N TRP A 45 2.88 9.87 -9.38
CA TRP A 45 3.77 8.81 -8.94
C TRP A 45 4.75 9.36 -7.91
N LEU A 46 4.89 8.63 -6.82
CA LEU A 46 5.69 8.96 -5.66
C LEU A 46 6.84 7.96 -5.59
N TYR A 47 8.07 8.48 -5.45
CA TYR A 47 9.25 7.63 -5.33
C TYR A 47 9.87 7.77 -3.95
N TYR A 48 10.21 6.63 -3.36
CA TYR A 48 10.95 6.55 -2.11
C TYR A 48 12.23 5.79 -2.36
N ARG A 49 13.35 6.25 -1.78
CA ARG A 49 14.64 5.64 -2.06
C ARG A 49 14.76 4.25 -1.43
N TYR A 50 14.07 3.99 -0.33
CA TYR A 50 14.18 2.72 0.36
C TYR A 50 12.93 2.41 1.15
N GLN A 51 12.38 1.23 0.93
CA GLN A 51 11.30 0.61 1.69
C GLN A 51 11.91 -0.15 2.88
N ASP A 52 11.74 0.34 4.11
CA ASP A 52 12.36 -0.26 5.31
C ASP A 52 11.43 -1.05 6.23
N GLN A 53 10.16 -1.26 5.85
CA GLN A 53 9.24 -2.08 6.63
C GLN A 53 9.61 -3.57 6.53
N ASP A 54 9.83 -4.19 7.70
CA ASP A 54 9.95 -5.64 7.80
C ASP A 54 8.54 -6.27 7.79
N ARG A 55 8.31 -7.33 7.00
CA ARG A 55 7.02 -8.05 6.91
C ARG A 55 6.78 -9.00 8.10
N GLY A 56 7.10 -8.54 9.32
CA GLY A 56 6.98 -9.26 10.60
C GLY A 56 7.87 -10.50 10.77
N ILE A 57 8.65 -10.84 9.74
CA ILE A 57 9.78 -11.78 9.82
C ILE A 57 11.04 -10.96 9.59
N VAL A 58 12.03 -11.13 10.47
CA VAL A 58 13.23 -10.28 10.52
C VAL A 58 13.86 -10.11 9.13
N ARG A 59 13.92 -8.86 8.66
CA ARG A 59 14.55 -8.41 7.40
C ARG A 59 13.88 -8.88 6.09
N SER A 60 12.61 -9.28 6.10
CA SER A 60 11.85 -9.56 4.86
C SER A 60 11.05 -8.33 4.41
N GLY A 61 10.89 -8.14 3.11
CA GLY A 61 10.07 -7.06 2.53
C GLY A 61 10.77 -5.73 2.27
N ARG A 62 11.99 -5.53 2.78
CA ARG A 62 12.77 -4.31 2.54
C ARG A 62 13.39 -4.29 1.16
N HIS A 63 13.39 -3.14 0.49
CA HIS A 63 14.00 -2.99 -0.84
C HIS A 63 14.39 -1.55 -1.18
N GLU A 64 15.38 -1.38 -2.04
CA GLU A 64 15.71 -0.08 -2.62
C GLU A 64 14.70 0.34 -3.67
N GLY A 65 14.31 1.60 -3.69
CA GLY A 65 13.32 2.14 -4.61
C GLY A 65 11.92 1.62 -4.32
N ASP A 66 10.98 2.53 -4.23
CA ASP A 66 9.58 2.18 -4.05
C ASP A 66 8.72 3.14 -4.86
N TRP A 67 7.68 2.60 -5.50
CA TRP A 67 6.78 3.35 -6.37
C TRP A 67 5.37 3.27 -5.84
N GLU A 68 4.90 4.42 -5.36
CA GLU A 68 3.52 4.60 -4.98
C GLU A 68 2.79 5.50 -5.97
N LEU A 69 1.46 5.43 -5.93
CA LEU A 69 0.60 6.10 -6.90
C LEU A 69 -0.62 6.68 -6.20
N VAL A 70 -0.89 7.95 -6.48
CA VAL A 70 -2.18 8.58 -6.20
C VAL A 70 -2.72 9.22 -7.46
N GLN A 71 -4.03 9.23 -7.65
CA GLN A 71 -4.65 9.92 -8.78
C GLN A 71 -5.95 10.58 -8.39
N TYR A 72 -6.28 11.65 -9.11
CA TYR A 72 -7.45 12.49 -8.87
C TYR A 72 -8.20 12.66 -10.18
N ARG A 73 -9.50 12.37 -10.23
CA ARG A 73 -10.33 12.76 -11.38
C ARG A 73 -10.80 14.19 -11.14
N VAL A 74 -10.53 15.04 -12.12
CA VAL A 74 -10.81 16.46 -12.07
C VAL A 74 -11.89 16.80 -13.08
N GLU A 75 -12.96 17.44 -12.61
CA GLU A 75 -14.07 17.96 -13.42
C GLU A 75 -14.36 19.40 -12.99
N ASP A 76 -14.54 20.31 -13.94
CA ASP A 76 -14.82 21.72 -13.67
C ASP A 76 -13.92 22.35 -12.59
N GLN A 77 -12.62 22.03 -12.68
CA GLN A 77 -11.58 22.47 -11.74
C GLN A 77 -11.78 22.01 -10.28
N ARG A 78 -12.55 20.94 -10.06
CA ARG A 78 -12.74 20.30 -8.76
C ARG A 78 -12.33 18.84 -8.83
N ILE A 79 -11.77 18.32 -7.74
CA ILE A 79 -11.53 16.89 -7.59
C ILE A 79 -12.86 16.25 -7.23
N VAL A 80 -13.31 15.31 -8.07
CA VAL A 80 -14.57 14.58 -7.84
C VAL A 80 -14.34 13.23 -7.19
N GLU A 81 -13.13 12.69 -7.34
CA GLU A 81 -12.70 11.48 -6.64
C GLU A 81 -11.18 11.33 -6.69
N ALA A 82 -10.67 10.47 -5.82
CA ALA A 82 -9.28 10.07 -5.82
C ALA A 82 -9.11 8.56 -5.56
N VAL A 83 -7.95 8.05 -5.98
CA VAL A 83 -7.55 6.65 -5.79
C VAL A 83 -6.12 6.59 -5.30
N TYR A 84 -5.88 6.01 -4.11
CA TYR A 84 -4.57 5.93 -3.47
C TYR A 84 -4.08 4.48 -3.41
N ALA A 85 -2.83 4.25 -3.82
CA ALA A 85 -2.19 2.94 -3.81
C ALA A 85 -1.82 2.50 -2.39
N GLN A 86 -2.08 1.22 -2.09
CA GLN A 86 -1.82 0.58 -0.81
C GLN A 86 -1.31 -0.83 -1.06
N HIS A 87 0.02 -1.00 -1.07
CA HIS A 87 0.67 -2.26 -1.46
C HIS A 87 0.22 -2.71 -2.86
N SER A 88 -0.17 -3.97 -3.03
CA SER A 88 -0.75 -4.47 -4.28
C SER A 88 -2.18 -3.97 -4.57
N GLY A 89 -2.83 -3.32 -3.60
CA GLY A 89 -4.20 -2.82 -3.69
C GLY A 89 -4.27 -1.30 -3.80
N GLN A 90 -5.50 -0.78 -3.75
CA GLN A 90 -5.79 0.64 -3.83
C GLN A 90 -7.20 0.94 -3.34
N GLU A 91 -7.40 2.15 -2.83
CA GLU A 91 -8.65 2.63 -2.23
C GLU A 91 -9.17 3.84 -3.00
N ARG A 92 -10.49 3.88 -3.25
CA ARG A 92 -11.16 4.96 -3.96
C ARG A 92 -12.15 5.68 -3.04
N CYS A 93 -12.00 7.00 -2.94
CA CYS A 93 -12.88 7.87 -2.18
C CYS A 93 -13.39 9.04 -3.03
N GLY A 94 -14.55 9.58 -2.63
CA GLY A 94 -15.08 10.81 -3.21
C GLY A 94 -14.21 12.03 -2.87
N GLY A 95 -14.40 13.11 -3.62
CA GLY A 95 -13.62 14.35 -3.44
C GLY A 95 -13.76 14.99 -2.05
N GLU A 96 -14.85 14.71 -1.35
CA GLU A 96 -15.16 15.16 0.01
C GLU A 96 -14.25 14.54 1.08
N GLU A 97 -13.68 13.36 0.82
CA GLU A 97 -12.79 12.66 1.74
C GLU A 97 -11.34 13.15 1.65
N ILE A 98 -11.05 14.03 0.69
CA ILE A 98 -9.69 14.49 0.42
C ILE A 98 -9.40 15.69 1.31
N GLU A 99 -8.53 15.50 2.29
CA GLU A 99 -7.99 16.62 3.05
C GLU A 99 -7.17 17.55 2.12
N LEU A 100 -7.36 18.86 2.29
CA LEU A 100 -6.61 19.87 1.57
C LEU A 100 -5.73 20.68 2.52
N ARG A 101 -4.46 20.86 2.14
CA ARG A 101 -3.51 21.75 2.79
C ARG A 101 -3.02 22.79 1.79
N ASP A 102 -3.30 24.07 2.06
CA ASP A 102 -3.01 25.18 1.13
C ASP A 102 -3.56 24.94 -0.29
N GLY A 103 -4.76 24.34 -0.37
CA GLY A 103 -5.44 24.02 -1.63
C GLY A 103 -4.87 22.81 -2.38
N ARG A 104 -3.97 22.04 -1.77
CA ARG A 104 -3.37 20.82 -2.35
C ARG A 104 -3.91 19.58 -1.63
N PRO A 105 -4.21 18.49 -2.35
CA PRO A 105 -4.55 17.21 -1.72
C PRO A 105 -3.45 16.73 -0.79
N VAL A 106 -3.84 16.19 0.36
CA VAL A 106 -2.94 15.56 1.32
C VAL A 106 -2.90 14.05 1.06
N VAL A 107 -1.71 13.50 1.19
CA VAL A 107 -1.46 12.05 1.16
C VAL A 107 -0.69 11.70 2.43
N TYR A 108 -1.25 10.83 3.25
CA TYR A 108 -0.55 10.27 4.41
C TYR A 108 0.21 9.02 3.97
N ALA A 109 1.54 9.09 4.01
CA ALA A 109 2.41 7.97 3.65
C ALA A 109 2.76 7.18 4.92
N SER A 110 2.49 5.88 4.90
CA SER A 110 2.79 5.01 6.04
C SER A 110 4.28 4.78 6.24
N HIS A 111 4.65 4.61 7.51
CA HIS A 111 6.00 4.33 7.95
C HIS A 111 6.52 3.03 7.34
N GLY A 112 7.68 3.15 6.70
CA GLY A 112 8.30 2.04 6.02
C GLY A 112 7.55 1.80 4.73
N SER A 113 6.35 1.21 4.75
CA SER A 113 5.63 0.68 3.58
C SER A 113 5.24 1.70 2.51
N HIS A 114 5.21 2.99 2.83
CA HIS A 114 4.81 4.10 1.96
C HIS A 114 3.40 4.03 1.35
N ALA A 115 2.60 3.01 1.68
CA ALA A 115 1.20 2.94 1.31
C ALA A 115 0.51 4.27 1.61
N SER A 116 -0.32 4.69 0.66
CA SER A 116 -0.92 6.03 0.65
C SER A 116 -2.34 5.99 1.22
N TYR A 117 -2.59 6.86 2.19
CA TYR A 117 -3.85 6.95 2.91
C TYR A 117 -4.47 8.36 2.84
N PHE A 118 -5.80 8.38 2.85
CA PHE A 118 -6.61 9.61 2.84
C PHE A 118 -6.52 10.36 4.16
N HIS A 119 -6.43 9.62 5.26
CA HIS A 119 -6.42 10.13 6.62
C HIS A 119 -5.25 9.54 7.39
N ALA A 120 -4.70 10.32 8.33
CA ALA A 120 -3.70 9.81 9.27
C ALA A 120 -4.28 8.66 10.11
N GLY A 121 -3.42 7.79 10.63
CA GLY A 121 -3.82 6.73 11.55
C GLY A 121 -3.13 5.39 11.28
N ILE A 122 -3.73 4.33 11.81
CA ILE A 122 -3.22 2.96 11.72
C ILE A 122 -4.14 2.15 10.78
N ARG A 123 -3.56 1.25 10.00
CA ARG A 123 -4.29 0.35 9.09
C ARG A 123 -3.83 -1.08 9.34
N ASP A 124 -4.78 -1.93 9.72
CA ASP A 124 -4.47 -3.32 10.01
C ASP A 124 -4.06 -4.08 8.76
N ARG A 125 -3.14 -5.02 8.95
CA ARG A 125 -2.65 -5.90 7.88
C ARG A 125 -2.68 -7.34 8.31
N LEU A 126 -2.87 -8.20 7.31
CA LEU A 126 -2.83 -9.65 7.49
C LEU A 126 -1.45 -10.06 8.01
N TRP A 127 -1.46 -10.79 9.12
CA TRP A 127 -0.28 -11.47 9.61
C TRP A 127 0.40 -12.28 8.47
N PRO A 128 1.73 -12.20 8.30
CA PRO A 128 2.72 -11.65 9.23
C PRO A 128 3.03 -10.17 9.06
N ASP A 129 2.36 -9.44 8.16
CA ASP A 129 2.70 -8.05 7.90
C ASP A 129 2.36 -7.16 9.11
N PRO A 130 3.25 -6.24 9.51
CA PRO A 130 2.91 -5.26 10.53
C PRO A 130 1.83 -4.31 9.98
N ASN A 131 1.11 -3.68 10.89
CA ASN A 131 0.17 -2.62 10.53
C ASN A 131 0.92 -1.47 9.85
N ASP A 132 0.21 -0.77 8.98
CA ASP A 132 0.71 0.49 8.45
C ASP A 132 0.39 1.62 9.42
N GLU A 133 1.41 2.37 9.81
CA GLU A 133 1.32 3.50 10.72
C GLU A 133 1.56 4.79 9.92
N SER A 134 0.61 5.71 9.93
CA SER A 134 0.68 6.97 9.21
C SER A 134 0.22 8.11 10.12
N ASP A 135 0.96 8.39 11.19
CA ASP A 135 0.50 9.30 12.25
C ASP A 135 0.36 10.77 11.84
N GLY A 136 0.89 11.14 10.66
CA GLY A 136 0.79 12.47 10.09
C GLY A 136 1.64 13.53 10.80
N ARG A 137 2.53 13.14 11.72
CA ARG A 137 3.33 14.06 12.54
C ARG A 137 4.77 14.24 12.06
N GLY A 138 5.15 13.53 11.01
CA GLY A 138 6.46 13.62 10.38
C GLY A 138 6.59 14.80 9.41
N LEU A 139 7.52 14.66 8.47
CA LEU A 139 7.79 15.66 7.45
C LEU A 139 6.57 15.85 6.53
N ALA A 140 6.15 17.10 6.32
CA ALA A 140 5.20 17.46 5.26
C ALA A 140 5.97 17.95 4.03
N THR A 141 5.96 17.15 2.97
CA THR A 141 6.76 17.36 1.77
C THR A 141 5.96 18.06 0.68
N PHE A 142 6.42 19.27 0.32
CA PHE A 142 5.95 20.01 -0.84
C PHE A 142 6.96 19.84 -1.98
N ALA A 143 6.59 19.05 -2.98
CA ALA A 143 7.49 18.66 -4.06
C ALA A 143 7.20 19.41 -5.37
N PRO A 144 8.23 19.72 -6.17
CA PRO A 144 8.04 20.08 -7.57
C PRO A 144 7.47 18.91 -8.37
N VAL A 145 6.71 19.23 -9.41
CA VAL A 145 6.19 18.24 -10.38
C VAL A 145 7.17 18.02 -11.51
N VAL A 146 7.26 16.78 -11.97
CA VAL A 146 8.00 16.37 -13.16
C VAL A 146 7.04 15.62 -14.07
N GLU A 147 6.81 16.13 -15.28
CA GLU A 147 5.96 15.45 -16.27
C GLU A 147 6.61 14.14 -16.72
N ILE A 148 5.82 13.08 -16.81
CA ILE A 148 6.25 11.77 -17.26
C ILE A 148 5.45 11.27 -18.45
N THR A 149 6.13 10.52 -19.30
CA THR A 149 5.53 9.73 -20.37
C THR A 149 5.94 8.27 -20.19
N ARG A 150 5.40 7.37 -21.00
CA ARG A 150 5.75 5.94 -20.93
C ARG A 150 7.25 5.68 -21.11
N THR A 151 8.00 6.61 -21.69
CA THR A 151 9.43 6.45 -22.01
C THR A 151 10.32 7.57 -21.47
N SER A 152 9.75 8.57 -20.78
CA SER A 152 10.49 9.73 -20.28
C SER A 152 10.05 10.08 -18.86
N PRO A 153 10.99 10.34 -17.92
CA PRO A 153 12.44 10.23 -18.08
C PRO A 153 12.92 8.80 -18.36
N ALA A 154 14.18 8.62 -18.76
CA ALA A 154 14.70 7.32 -19.22
C ALA A 154 14.50 6.17 -18.20
N TRP A 155 14.44 6.50 -16.91
CA TRP A 155 14.22 5.52 -15.85
C TRP A 155 12.77 4.98 -15.79
N MET A 156 11.82 5.60 -16.49
CA MET A 156 10.45 5.07 -16.66
C MET A 156 10.46 3.65 -17.22
N THR A 157 11.41 3.37 -18.12
CA THR A 157 11.61 2.06 -18.78
C THR A 157 12.75 1.26 -18.18
N LYS A 158 13.15 1.54 -16.93
CA LYS A 158 14.13 0.72 -16.21
C LYS A 158 13.49 -0.62 -15.83
N ALA A 159 13.89 -1.68 -16.52
CA ALA A 159 13.37 -3.04 -16.32
C ALA A 159 14.03 -3.76 -15.13
N THR A 160 15.22 -3.32 -14.72
CA THR A 160 15.91 -3.88 -13.56
C THR A 160 15.39 -3.25 -12.26
N PRO A 161 15.38 -4.00 -11.15
CA PRO A 161 15.05 -3.46 -9.85
C PRO A 161 15.95 -2.25 -9.52
N TRP A 162 15.40 -1.26 -8.81
CA TRP A 162 16.17 -0.13 -8.30
C TRP A 162 17.28 -0.60 -7.36
N GLY A 163 18.49 -0.07 -7.55
CA GLY A 163 19.67 -0.51 -6.79
C GLY A 163 20.03 -2.00 -6.96
N ASP A 164 20.70 -2.53 -5.94
CA ASP A 164 21.26 -3.88 -5.87
C ASP A 164 20.38 -4.84 -5.05
N SER A 165 19.28 -4.34 -4.48
CA SER A 165 18.32 -5.17 -3.75
C SER A 165 17.70 -6.23 -4.67
N ARG A 166 17.85 -7.49 -4.28
CA ARG A 166 17.28 -8.67 -4.94
C ARG A 166 16.72 -9.57 -3.85
N ALA A 167 15.51 -10.07 -4.04
CA ALA A 167 14.94 -11.04 -3.12
C ALA A 167 15.87 -12.25 -3.01
N SER A 168 16.34 -12.55 -1.80
CA SER A 168 17.10 -13.76 -1.52
C SER A 168 16.20 -14.95 -1.66
N ARG A 169 16.61 -15.90 -2.51
CA ARG A 169 15.96 -17.22 -2.60
C ARG A 169 15.94 -17.99 -1.27
N PHE A 170 16.71 -17.55 -0.28
CA PHE A 170 16.87 -18.21 1.02
C PHE A 170 16.08 -17.53 2.15
N VAL A 171 15.56 -16.31 1.93
CA VAL A 171 14.72 -15.59 2.90
C VAL A 171 13.31 -15.54 2.31
N PRO A 172 12.37 -16.38 2.80
CA PRO A 172 10.97 -16.28 2.40
C PRO A 172 10.46 -14.86 2.64
N ILE A 173 9.69 -14.30 1.69
CA ILE A 173 8.98 -13.00 1.80
C ILE A 173 9.87 -11.76 1.54
N GLU A 174 11.13 -11.93 1.11
CA GLU A 174 11.91 -10.81 0.56
C GLU A 174 11.33 -10.32 -0.78
N GLN A 175 11.42 -9.02 -1.06
CA GLN A 175 10.85 -8.41 -2.26
C GLN A 175 11.95 -7.84 -3.14
N ASP A 176 11.83 -8.06 -4.46
CA ASP A 176 12.63 -7.34 -5.44
C ASP A 176 12.15 -5.88 -5.49
N SER A 177 13.06 -4.96 -5.73
CA SER A 177 12.66 -3.59 -6.03
C SER A 177 11.75 -3.54 -7.26
N PRO A 178 10.75 -2.65 -7.28
CA PRO A 178 9.81 -2.56 -8.38
C PRO A 178 10.53 -2.11 -9.68
N PRO A 179 10.08 -2.56 -10.86
CA PRO A 179 10.51 -1.96 -12.11
C PRO A 179 9.96 -0.53 -12.23
N GLY A 180 10.45 0.22 -13.21
CA GLY A 180 9.92 1.56 -13.51
C GLY A 180 8.41 1.54 -13.82
N PRO A 181 7.69 2.66 -13.60
CA PRO A 181 6.23 2.73 -13.75
C PRO A 181 5.67 2.26 -15.09
N ALA A 182 6.45 2.34 -16.18
CA ALA A 182 6.00 1.89 -17.50
C ALA A 182 5.72 0.37 -17.58
N PHE A 183 6.27 -0.41 -16.64
CA PHE A 183 6.06 -1.86 -16.52
C PHE A 183 4.91 -2.23 -15.58
N GLN A 184 4.14 -1.25 -15.09
CA GLN A 184 2.99 -1.49 -14.20
C GLN A 184 1.69 -1.14 -14.94
N PRO A 185 1.23 -1.94 -15.92
CA PRO A 185 0.16 -1.56 -16.85
C PRO A 185 -1.18 -1.26 -16.17
N THR A 186 -1.52 -2.01 -15.10
CA THR A 186 -2.74 -1.79 -14.32
C THR A 186 -2.72 -0.43 -13.62
N ARG A 187 -1.61 -0.07 -12.97
CA ARG A 187 -1.43 1.22 -12.29
C ARG A 187 -1.26 2.37 -13.31
N TRP A 188 -0.64 2.10 -14.44
CA TRP A 188 -0.45 3.08 -15.52
C TRP A 188 -1.76 3.44 -16.25
N ASN A 189 -2.76 2.57 -16.29
CA ASN A 189 -4.08 2.93 -16.81
C ASN A 189 -4.94 3.47 -15.64
N PRO A 190 -5.28 4.78 -15.62
CA PRO A 190 -5.99 5.35 -14.49
C PRO A 190 -7.40 4.78 -14.32
N GLU A 191 -8.09 4.42 -15.41
CA GLU A 191 -9.41 3.81 -15.34
C GLU A 191 -9.33 2.38 -14.77
N THR A 192 -8.37 1.59 -15.24
CA THR A 192 -8.17 0.23 -14.70
C THR A 192 -7.75 0.27 -13.23
N PHE A 193 -6.89 1.22 -12.85
CA PHE A 193 -6.48 1.40 -11.46
C PHE A 193 -7.67 1.78 -10.58
N ALA A 194 -8.50 2.73 -11.01
CA ALA A 194 -9.72 3.14 -10.30
C ALA A 194 -10.78 2.05 -10.23
N ALA A 195 -10.98 1.28 -11.30
CA ALA A 195 -11.98 0.21 -11.37
C ALA A 195 -11.64 -0.97 -10.45
N ASN A 196 -10.36 -1.20 -10.19
CA ASN A 196 -9.89 -2.27 -9.31
C ASN A 196 -9.82 -1.85 -7.83
N ALA A 197 -10.17 -0.60 -7.51
CA ALA A 197 -10.07 -0.08 -6.15
C ALA A 197 -11.16 -0.63 -5.24
N ARG A 198 -10.81 -0.85 -3.97
CA ARG A 198 -11.80 -1.08 -2.92
C ARG A 198 -12.55 0.20 -2.60
N ASP A 199 -13.75 0.05 -2.06
CA ASP A 199 -14.55 1.18 -1.58
C ASP A 199 -13.84 1.95 -0.46
N CYS A 200 -14.18 3.23 -0.36
CA CYS A 200 -13.61 4.14 0.62
C CYS A 200 -13.77 3.62 2.04
N GLN A 201 -12.73 3.80 2.83
CA GLN A 201 -12.59 3.38 4.21
C GLN A 201 -12.11 4.56 5.05
N ALA A 202 -12.82 5.69 4.91
CA ALA A 202 -12.48 6.97 5.54
C ALA A 202 -12.33 6.86 7.07
N ASP A 203 -13.24 6.11 7.72
CA ASP A 203 -13.28 5.96 9.17
C ASP A 203 -12.35 4.85 9.70
N CYS A 204 -11.53 4.22 8.85
CA CYS A 204 -10.68 3.10 9.24
C CYS A 204 -9.33 3.59 9.75
N ASP A 205 -9.26 4.35 10.83
CA ASP A 205 -8.02 5.01 11.25
C ASP A 205 -7.39 4.55 12.56
N THR A 206 -8.03 3.59 13.22
CA THR A 206 -7.50 2.91 14.39
C THR A 206 -7.51 1.38 14.25
N VAL A 207 -6.76 0.72 15.13
CA VAL A 207 -6.63 -0.74 15.16
C VAL A 207 -7.99 -1.39 15.41
N GLY A 208 -8.40 -2.27 14.50
CA GLY A 208 -9.56 -3.14 14.58
C GLY A 208 -10.85 -2.57 13.98
N GLU A 209 -10.83 -1.38 13.39
CA GLU A 209 -12.03 -0.72 12.87
C GLU A 209 -12.56 -1.35 11.58
N CYS A 210 -11.70 -1.98 10.76
CA CYS A 210 -12.07 -2.42 9.41
C CYS A 210 -11.72 -3.88 9.05
N ASP A 211 -11.52 -4.72 10.08
CA ASP A 211 -11.24 -6.18 10.01
C ASP A 211 -12.42 -7.04 9.49
N THR A 212 -13.40 -6.47 8.80
CA THR A 212 -14.73 -7.08 8.62
C THR A 212 -14.71 -8.46 7.92
N PRO A 213 -13.77 -8.81 7.00
CA PRO A 213 -13.65 -10.19 6.50
C PRO A 213 -12.78 -11.12 7.37
N GLU A 214 -11.86 -10.59 8.16
CA GLU A 214 -10.76 -11.35 8.78
C GLU A 214 -11.17 -12.09 10.05
N LYS A 215 -12.15 -11.56 10.79
CA LYS A 215 -12.74 -12.27 11.94
C LYS A 215 -13.47 -13.54 11.50
N ALA A 216 -14.07 -13.57 10.30
CA ALA A 216 -14.84 -14.72 9.83
C ALA A 216 -13.96 -15.91 9.39
N LEU A 217 -12.87 -15.65 8.67
CA LEU A 217 -11.96 -16.69 8.17
C LEU A 217 -11.10 -17.28 9.28
N THR A 218 -10.63 -16.45 10.23
CA THR A 218 -9.80 -16.91 11.35
C THR A 218 -10.59 -17.78 12.33
N VAL A 219 -11.84 -17.41 12.64
CA VAL A 219 -12.75 -18.24 13.47
C VAL A 219 -13.03 -19.59 12.79
N THR A 220 -13.21 -19.60 11.46
CA THR A 220 -13.51 -20.83 10.72
C THR A 220 -12.30 -21.76 10.65
N GLY A 221 -11.09 -21.23 10.39
CA GLY A 221 -9.85 -22.00 10.35
C GLY A 221 -9.47 -22.63 11.71
N ILE A 222 -9.60 -21.87 12.79
CA ILE A 222 -9.36 -22.37 14.16
C ILE A 222 -10.41 -23.43 14.53
N GLY A 223 -11.68 -23.22 14.16
CA GLY A 223 -12.75 -24.19 14.38
C GLY A 223 -12.52 -25.53 13.69
N VAL A 224 -12.03 -25.52 12.44
CA VAL A 224 -11.70 -26.74 11.70
C VAL A 224 -10.51 -27.48 12.32
N LEU A 225 -9.45 -26.77 12.74
CA LEU A 225 -8.28 -27.37 13.37
C LEU A 225 -8.60 -27.97 14.75
N LEU A 226 -9.37 -27.26 15.59
CA LEU A 226 -9.81 -27.77 16.89
C LEU A 226 -10.78 -28.94 16.73
N GLY A 227 -11.69 -28.89 15.75
CA GLY A 227 -12.59 -29.99 15.42
C GLY A 227 -11.83 -31.25 14.99
N ALA A 228 -10.81 -31.10 14.14
CA ALA A 228 -9.95 -32.21 13.71
C ALA A 228 -9.15 -32.80 14.88
N ALA A 229 -8.59 -31.98 15.76
CA ALA A 229 -7.86 -32.41 16.95
C ALA A 229 -8.77 -33.14 17.96
N LEU A 230 -10.00 -32.68 18.15
CA LEU A 230 -10.99 -33.36 19.00
C LEU A 230 -11.41 -34.71 18.41
N LEU A 231 -11.56 -34.82 17.09
CA LEU A 231 -11.89 -36.07 16.41
C LEU A 231 -10.76 -37.10 16.47
N THR A 232 -9.51 -36.68 16.34
CA THR A 232 -8.34 -37.56 16.49
C THR A 232 -8.19 -38.03 17.94
N LEU A 233 -8.35 -37.15 18.93
CA LEU A 233 -8.34 -37.51 20.35
C LEU A 233 -9.48 -38.48 20.72
N ARG A 234 -10.69 -38.28 20.19
CA ARG A 234 -11.82 -39.21 20.40
C ARG A 234 -11.55 -40.58 19.78
N ARG A 235 -10.98 -40.63 18.57
CA ARG A 235 -10.59 -41.90 17.92
C ARG A 235 -9.49 -42.62 18.70
N ALA A 236 -8.51 -41.90 19.24
CA ALA A 236 -7.45 -42.47 20.07
C ALA A 236 -7.99 -43.06 21.40
N ARG A 237 -8.94 -42.37 22.05
CA ARG A 237 -9.57 -42.86 23.29
C ARG A 237 -10.42 -44.13 23.07
N ARG A 238 -11.11 -44.24 21.93
CA ARG A 238 -11.89 -45.45 21.57
C ARG A 238 -11.03 -46.66 21.18
N ARG A 239 -9.74 -46.44 20.87
CA ARG A 239 -8.79 -47.48 20.47
C ARG A 239 -7.92 -48.00 21.62
N ARG A 240 -8.05 -47.47 22.84
CA ARG A 240 -7.39 -48.06 24.00
C ARG A 240 -8.12 -49.35 24.38
N PRO A 241 -7.45 -50.52 24.37
CA PRO A 241 -8.03 -51.74 24.91
C PRO A 241 -8.29 -51.56 26.41
N PRO A 242 -9.32 -52.21 27.00
CA PRO A 242 -9.47 -52.24 28.45
C PRO A 242 -8.21 -52.86 29.04
N GLY A 243 -7.57 -52.14 29.96
CA GLY A 243 -6.31 -52.57 30.56
C GLY A 243 -6.47 -53.89 31.31
N ASP A 244 -5.50 -54.78 31.11
CA ASP A 244 -5.33 -55.98 31.93
C ASP A 244 -5.15 -55.56 33.39
N ALA A 245 -6.17 -55.86 34.19
CA ALA A 245 -6.03 -55.89 35.64
C ALA A 245 -5.22 -57.14 36.00
N THR A 246 -3.96 -56.94 36.37
CA THR A 246 -3.11 -57.98 36.97
C THR A 246 -3.68 -58.44 38.31
N ALA A 247 -3.74 -59.76 38.48
CA ALA A 247 -3.68 -60.45 39.76
C ALA A 247 -2.57 -61.52 39.67
#